data_AF-A0AA50E2C6-F1
#
_entry.id   AF-A0AA50E2C6-F1
#
_cell.length_a   1.000
_cell.length_b   1.000
_cell.length_c   1.000
_cell.angle_alpha   90.00
_cell.angle_beta   90.00
_cell.angle_gamma   90.00
#
_symmetry.space_group_name_H-M   'P 1'
#
loop_
_entity.id
_entity.type
_entity.pdbx_description
1 polymer ?
#
loop_
_entity_poly.entity_id
_entity_poly.type
_entity_poly.pdbx_seq_one_letter_code
_entity_poly.pdbx_strand_id
1 'polypeptide(L)'
;MRVENITQDRRTLQLAVSLQNNGSEEVEFLYSFLEVRDQDNNLLSSFTDSLPPSLPGDRQAYKGTIELFGPLPDSVRSVSIRLASYPDEKVKLQIDAIPIP
;
A
#
# COMPACT_ATOMS: atom_id res chain seq x y z
N MET A 1 2.97 -6.40 -5.11
CA MET A 1 2.22 -5.13 -5.10
C MET A 1 2.79 -4.24 -6.19
N ARG A 2 1.95 -3.45 -6.86
CA ARG A 2 2.34 -2.43 -7.84
C ARG A 2 1.46 -1.19 -7.66
N VAL A 3 2.02 0.00 -7.91
CA VAL A 3 1.24 1.24 -8.06
C VAL A 3 0.87 1.40 -9.53
N GLU A 4 -0.42 1.51 -9.81
CA GLU A 4 -0.97 1.67 -11.16
C GLU A 4 -1.16 3.15 -11.51
N ASN A 5 -1.55 3.96 -10.53
CA ASN A 5 -1.75 5.40 -10.72
C ASN A 5 -1.59 6.15 -9.39
N ILE A 6 -1.18 7.42 -9.49
CA ILE A 6 -1.07 8.35 -8.37
C ILE A 6 -1.96 9.55 -8.71
N THR A 7 -2.94 9.82 -7.86
CA THR A 7 -3.79 11.00 -7.97
C THR A 7 -3.59 11.86 -6.75
N GLN A 8 -3.27 13.14 -6.97
CA GLN A 8 -3.11 14.12 -5.91
C GLN A 8 -4.11 15.25 -6.11
N ASP A 9 -4.86 15.57 -5.06
CA ASP A 9 -5.62 16.81 -4.97
C ASP A 9 -5.01 17.73 -3.90
N ARG A 10 -5.71 18.82 -3.53
CA ARG A 10 -5.18 19.80 -2.55
C ARG A 10 -5.03 19.25 -1.13
N ARG A 11 -5.60 18.10 -0.80
CA ARG A 11 -5.69 17.58 0.58
C ARG A 11 -5.47 16.07 0.69
N THR A 12 -5.50 15.34 -0.42
CA THR A 12 -5.40 13.88 -0.44
C THR A 12 -4.39 13.42 -1.48
N LEU A 13 -3.71 12.33 -1.16
CA LEU A 13 -2.94 11.55 -2.11
C LEU A 13 -3.55 10.15 -2.16
N GLN A 14 -3.97 9.74 -3.35
CA GLN A 14 -4.53 8.42 -3.59
C GLN A 14 -3.60 7.63 -4.51
N LEU A 15 -3.28 6.42 -4.07
CA LEU A 15 -2.47 5.44 -4.80
C LEU A 15 -3.40 4.33 -5.24
N ALA A 16 -3.65 4.22 -6.54
CA ALA A 16 -4.31 3.05 -7.10
C ALA A 16 -3.28 1.92 -7.16
N VAL A 17 -3.57 0.78 -6.53
CA VAL A 17 -2.63 -0.33 -6.42
C VAL A 17 -3.21 -1.63 -6.95
N SER A 18 -2.32 -2.51 -7.40
CA SER A 18 -2.64 -3.91 -7.69
C SER A 18 -1.83 -4.86 -6.80
N LEU A 19 -2.53 -5.82 -6.22
CA LEU A 19 -1.97 -6.91 -5.44
C LEU A 19 -2.10 -8.21 -6.22
N GLN A 20 -1.05 -9.01 -6.22
CA GLN A 20 -1.05 -10.31 -6.87
C GLN A 20 -0.24 -11.26 -6.00
N ASN A 21 -0.81 -12.41 -5.70
CA ASN A 21 -0.11 -13.49 -5.05
C ASN A 21 0.45 -14.44 -6.12
N ASN A 22 1.77 -14.48 -6.22
CA ASN A 22 2.47 -15.35 -7.17
C ASN A 22 2.82 -16.73 -6.58
N GLY A 23 2.53 -16.95 -5.30
CA GLY A 23 2.65 -18.23 -4.62
C GLY A 23 1.47 -19.16 -4.92
N SER A 24 1.48 -20.33 -4.30
CA SER A 24 0.44 -21.36 -4.43
C SER A 24 -0.53 -21.40 -3.25
N GLU A 25 -0.18 -20.77 -2.13
CA GLU A 25 -1.00 -20.74 -0.91
C GLU A 25 -1.70 -19.40 -0.78
N GLU A 26 -2.89 -19.40 -0.18
CA GLU A 26 -3.58 -18.15 0.18
C GLU A 26 -2.79 -17.39 1.24
N VAL A 27 -2.76 -16.06 1.12
CA VAL A 27 -2.10 -15.18 2.08
C VAL A 27 -3.10 -14.18 2.61
N GLU A 28 -3.24 -14.12 3.94
CA GLU A 28 -4.08 -13.15 4.63
C GLU A 28 -3.30 -11.88 5.00
N PHE A 29 -3.99 -10.75 5.03
CA PHE A 29 -3.45 -9.46 5.41
C PHE A 29 -4.36 -8.74 6.40
N LEU A 30 -3.75 -8.08 7.38
CA LEU A 30 -4.43 -7.08 8.21
C LEU A 30 -3.99 -5.68 7.77
N TYR A 31 -4.89 -4.93 7.15
CA TYR A 31 -4.59 -3.56 6.70
C TYR A 31 -4.29 -2.59 7.84
N SER A 32 -4.64 -2.93 9.09
CA SER A 32 -4.18 -2.19 10.27
C SER A 32 -2.66 -2.24 10.47
N PHE A 33 -1.96 -3.17 9.81
CA PHE A 33 -0.49 -3.25 9.77
C PHE A 33 0.10 -2.63 8.51
N LEU A 34 -0.71 -1.97 7.67
CA LEU A 34 -0.19 -1.20 6.55
C LEU A 34 0.62 -0.02 7.11
N GLU A 35 1.91 -0.03 6.80
CA GLU A 35 2.76 1.13 7.05
C GLU A 35 2.92 1.91 5.75
N VAL A 36 2.62 3.20 5.80
CA VAL A 36 3.04 4.15 4.78
C VAL A 36 3.99 5.14 5.42
N ARG A 37 5.19 5.28 4.86
CA ARG A 37 6.25 6.13 5.42
C ARG A 37 6.79 7.10 4.38
N ASP A 38 7.13 8.32 4.78
CA ASP A 38 7.83 9.26 3.90
C ASP A 38 9.33 8.94 3.75
N GLN A 39 10.06 9.73 2.98
CA GLN A 39 11.51 9.56 2.79
C GLN A 39 12.34 9.70 4.08
N ASP A 40 11.80 10.40 5.09
CA ASP A 40 12.44 10.64 6.39
C ASP A 40 12.02 9.60 7.43
N ASN A 41 11.33 8.53 6.98
CA ASN A 41 10.85 7.40 7.78
C ASN A 41 9.70 7.74 8.76
N ASN A 42 9.05 8.89 8.60
CA ASN A 42 7.87 9.26 9.38
C ASN A 42 6.66 8.44 8.92
N LEU A 43 5.87 7.94 9.88
CA LEU A 43 4.63 7.21 9.57
C LEU A 43 3.53 8.20 9.14
N LEU A 44 2.89 7.89 8.01
CA LEU A 44 1.79 8.64 7.43
C LEU A 44 0.47 7.90 7.67
N SER A 45 -0.55 8.64 8.10
CA SER A 45 -1.90 8.10 8.25
C SER A 45 -2.47 7.72 6.89
N SER A 46 -3.01 6.50 6.80
CA SER A 46 -3.55 5.99 5.54
C SER A 46 -4.80 5.13 5.75
N PHE A 47 -5.56 4.95 4.68
CA PHE A 47 -6.70 4.04 4.62
C PHE A 47 -6.67 3.26 3.31
N THR A 48 -7.14 2.01 3.36
CA THR A 48 -7.26 1.16 2.18
C THR A 48 -8.71 0.94 1.82
N ASP A 49 -9.04 1.05 0.54
CA ASP A 49 -10.37 0.72 0.03
C ASP A 49 -10.29 -0.38 -1.03
N SER A 50 -11.33 -1.22 -1.07
CA SER A 50 -11.55 -2.26 -2.09
C SER A 50 -10.44 -3.33 -2.22
N LEU A 51 -9.51 -3.42 -1.28
CA LEU A 51 -8.51 -4.49 -1.23
C LEU A 51 -9.01 -5.69 -0.40
N PRO A 52 -8.87 -6.94 -0.90
CA PRO A 52 -9.40 -8.11 -0.21
C PRO A 52 -8.52 -8.51 1.00
N PRO A 53 -9.12 -8.99 2.10
CA PRO A 53 -8.37 -9.36 3.30
C PRO A 53 -7.48 -10.60 3.09
N SER A 54 -7.69 -11.36 2.01
CA SER A 54 -6.84 -12.47 1.60
C SER A 54 -6.58 -12.44 0.09
N LEU A 55 -5.44 -12.98 -0.33
CA LEU A 55 -5.08 -13.17 -1.73
C LEU A 55 -4.85 -14.66 -2.00
N PRO A 56 -5.73 -15.33 -2.76
CA PRO A 56 -5.51 -16.72 -3.17
C PRO A 56 -4.26 -16.82 -4.07
N GLY A 57 -3.62 -17.99 -4.08
CA GLY A 57 -2.48 -18.31 -4.95
C GLY A 57 -2.84 -18.54 -6.42
N ASP A 58 -3.78 -17.77 -6.96
CA ASP A 58 -4.35 -17.94 -8.31
C ASP A 58 -3.72 -17.03 -9.36
N ARG A 59 -2.76 -16.17 -8.95
CA ARG A 59 -2.10 -15.16 -9.78
C ARG A 59 -3.07 -14.13 -10.36
N GLN A 60 -4.27 -13.99 -9.83
CA GLN A 60 -5.16 -12.89 -10.18
C GLN A 60 -4.65 -11.59 -9.58
N ALA A 61 -4.81 -10.49 -10.33
CA ALA A 61 -4.51 -9.15 -9.83
C ALA A 61 -5.77 -8.55 -9.21
N TYR A 62 -5.70 -8.22 -7.93
CA TYR A 62 -6.73 -7.56 -7.16
C TYR A 62 -6.40 -6.07 -7.07
N LYS A 63 -7.39 -5.22 -7.34
CA LYS A 63 -7.21 -3.76 -7.39
C LYS A 63 -7.91 -3.09 -6.23
N GLY A 64 -7.31 -2.02 -5.74
CA GLY A 64 -7.91 -1.16 -4.74
C GLY A 64 -7.09 0.12 -4.61
N THR A 65 -7.32 0.86 -3.53
CA THR A 65 -6.65 2.14 -3.30
C THR A 65 -6.04 2.22 -1.92
N ILE A 66 -4.99 3.02 -1.81
CA ILE A 66 -4.40 3.47 -0.55
C ILE A 66 -4.49 5.00 -0.58
N GLU A 67 -5.23 5.58 0.36
CA GLU A 67 -5.41 7.02 0.51
C GLU A 67 -4.62 7.51 1.73
N LEU A 68 -3.85 8.60 1.57
CA LEU A 68 -3.18 9.27 2.68
C LEU A 68 -4.04 10.39 3.22
N PHE A 69 -4.24 10.42 4.53
CA PHE A 69 -5.05 11.44 5.19
C PHE A 69 -4.24 12.70 5.50
N GLY A 70 -4.83 13.84 5.17
CA GLY A 70 -4.32 15.16 5.53
C GLY A 70 -3.38 15.74 4.46
N PRO A 71 -3.11 17.06 4.53
CA PRO A 71 -2.16 17.68 3.62
C PRO A 71 -0.80 17.01 3.82
N LEU A 72 -0.25 16.43 2.75
CA LEU A 72 1.14 16.02 2.75
C LEU A 72 2.00 17.27 2.95
N PRO A 73 2.97 17.25 3.88
CA PRO A 73 3.96 18.31 3.95
C PRO A 73 4.63 18.51 2.59
N ASP A 74 4.88 19.75 2.17
CA ASP A 74 5.59 20.07 0.92
C ASP A 74 6.98 19.42 0.82
N SER A 75 7.53 18.97 1.95
CA SER A 75 8.79 18.24 2.03
C SER A 75 8.69 16.78 1.62
N VAL A 76 7.49 16.18 1.55
CA VAL A 76 7.33 14.76 1.16
C VAL A 76 7.55 14.61 -0.34
N ARG A 77 8.62 13.90 -0.70
CA ARG A 77 9.02 13.67 -2.10
C ARG A 77 8.74 12.25 -2.55
N SER A 78 8.71 11.33 -1.61
CA SER A 78 8.42 9.93 -1.89
C SER A 78 7.83 9.23 -0.68
N VAL A 79 7.04 8.19 -0.93
CA VAL A 79 6.50 7.33 0.11
C VAL A 79 6.89 5.88 -0.13
N SER A 80 7.01 5.12 0.95
CA SER A 80 7.22 3.67 0.92
C SER A 80 6.05 2.99 1.63
N ILE A 81 5.61 1.86 1.10
CA ILE A 81 4.46 1.12 1.60
C ILE A 81 4.92 -0.29 1.96
N ARG A 82 4.55 -0.74 3.16
CA ARG A 82 4.81 -2.10 3.64
C ARG A 82 3.55 -2.69 4.23
N LEU A 83 3.29 -3.94 3.89
CA LEU A 83 2.21 -4.75 4.46
C LEU A 83 2.71 -6.16 4.70
N ALA A 84 2.73 -6.57 5.96
CA ALA A 84 3.07 -7.93 6.35
C ALA A 84 1.83 -8.84 6.32
N SER A 85 2.01 -10.09 5.94
CA SER A 85 0.98 -11.12 6.01
C SER A 85 0.64 -11.46 7.46
N TYR A 86 -0.59 -11.90 7.72
CA TYR A 86 -1.02 -12.38 9.03
C TYR A 86 -1.11 -13.92 9.05
N PRO A 87 -0.92 -14.59 10.21
CA PRO A 87 -0.43 -14.07 11.49
C PRO A 87 1.09 -13.99 11.62
N ASP A 88 1.84 -14.74 10.80
CA ASP A 88 3.28 -14.97 11.02
C ASP A 88 4.21 -13.91 10.39
N GLU A 89 3.68 -12.90 9.69
CA GLU A 89 4.46 -11.81 9.04
C GLU A 89 5.54 -12.27 8.04
N LYS A 90 5.40 -13.50 7.50
CA LYS A 90 6.36 -14.13 6.59
C LYS A 90 6.42 -13.47 5.21
N VAL A 91 5.27 -13.17 4.62
CA VAL A 91 5.18 -12.56 3.29
C VAL A 91 5.03 -11.05 3.47
N LYS A 92 5.93 -10.29 2.85
CA LYS A 92 5.89 -8.82 2.88
C LYS A 92 5.62 -8.28 1.50
N LEU A 93 4.53 -7.53 1.37
CA LEU A 93 4.30 -6.68 0.23
C LEU A 93 4.97 -5.34 0.51
N GLN A 94 5.90 -4.95 -0.35
CA GLN A 94 6.66 -3.73 -0.19
C GLN A 94 6.82 -3.02 -1.54
N ILE A 95 6.69 -1.70 -1.51
CA ILE A 95 7.14 -0.81 -2.57
C ILE A 95 7.87 0.33 -1.87
N ASP A 96 9.10 0.59 -2.28
CA ASP A 96 9.91 1.67 -1.73
C ASP A 96 9.97 2.85 -2.69
N ALA A 97 10.11 4.05 -2.11
CA ALA A 97 10.43 5.29 -2.82
C ALA A 97 9.50 5.61 -4.00
N ILE A 98 8.19 5.44 -3.82
CA ILE A 98 7.16 5.90 -4.77
C ILE A 98 7.25 7.43 -4.84
N PRO A 99 7.61 8.02 -5.99
CA PRO A 99 7.71 9.47 -6.11
C PRO A 99 6.32 10.12 -6.01
N ILE A 100 6.22 11.22 -5.27
CA ILE A 100 5.01 12.03 -5.20
C ILE A 100 5.12 13.18 -6.23
N PRO A 101 4.10 13.38 -7.09
CA PRO A 101 4.10 14.44 -8.12
C PRO A 101 4.19 15.87 -7.60
#